data_AF-A0A3P7NKT8-F1
#
_entry.id   AF-A0A3P7NKT8-F1
#
_cell.length_a   1.000
_cell.length_b   1.000
_cell.length_c   1.000
_cell.angle_alpha   90.00
_cell.angle_beta   90.00
_cell.angle_gamma   90.00
#
_symmetry.space_group_name_H-M   'P 1'
#
loop_
_entity.id
_entity.type
_entity.pdbx_description
1 polymer ?
#
loop_
_entity_poly.entity_id
_entity_poly.type
_entity_poly.pdbx_seq_one_letter_code
_entity_poly.pdbx_strand_id
1 'polypeptide(L)' 'MRKRREEMAAAIWAILEERQRVITFSYSRVLEQLRAQSERMIAAEAFEDGLNVLRNSNKIEWAGNTIRKR' A
#
# COMPACT_ATOMS: atom_id res chain seq x y z
N MET A 1 -15.23 5.83 8.39
CA MET A 1 -14.61 5.05 7.30
C MET A 1 -13.37 5.72 6.68
N ARG A 2 -13.36 7.04 6.44
CA ARG A 2 -12.20 7.77 5.87
C ARG A 2 -10.89 7.53 6.62
N LYS A 3 -10.91 7.62 7.96
CA LYS A 3 -9.74 7.43 8.82
C LYS A 3 -9.02 6.09 8.62
N ARG A 4 -9.76 4.97 8.49
CA ARG A 4 -9.15 3.64 8.27
C ARG A 4 -8.41 3.53 6.93
N ARG A 5 -8.94 4.15 5.88
CA ARG A 5 -8.32 4.12 4.55
C ARG A 5 -7.04 4.97 4.52
N GLU A 6 -7.04 6.09 5.24
CA GLU A 6 -5.85 6.93 5.41
C GLU A 6 -4.78 6.26 6.28
N GLU A 7 -5.17 5.58 7.36
CA GLU A 7 -4.25 4.75 8.18
C GLU A 7 -3.64 3.62 7.36
N MET A 8 -4.46 2.94 6.54
CA MET A 8 -3.99 1.90 5.63
C MET A 8 -3.00 2.45 4.61
N ALA A 9 -3.33 3.59 3.97
CA ALA A 9 -2.44 4.26 3.03
C ALA A 9 -1.10 4.65 3.68
N ALA A 10 -1.11 5.12 4.93
CA ALA A 10 0.10 5.45 5.67
C ALA A 10 0.97 4.21 5.92
N ALA A 11 0.37 3.08 6.32
CA ALA A 11 1.08 1.83 6.53
C ALA A 11 1.70 1.28 5.22
N ILE A 12 0.95 1.33 4.12
CA ILE A 12 1.48 0.95 2.79
C ILE A 12 2.66 1.85 2.42
N TRP A 13 2.50 3.17 2.57
CA TRP A 13 3.57 4.12 2.23
C TRP A 13 4.85 3.88 3.05
N ALA A 14 4.72 3.56 4.34
CA ALA A 14 5.85 3.22 5.18
C ALA A 14 6.65 2.02 4.62
N ILE A 15 5.97 0.95 4.20
CA ILE A 15 6.60 -0.22 3.57
C ILE A 15 7.34 0.16 2.27
N LEU A 16 6.75 1.03 1.44
CA LEU A 16 7.39 1.46 0.20
C LEU A 16 8.64 2.33 0.47
N GLU A 17 8.63 3.11 1.55
CA GLU A 17 9.75 3.98 1.94
C GLU A 17 10.91 3.25 2.60
N GLU A 18 10.71 2.03 3.14
CA GLU A 18 11.81 1.17 3.64
C GLU A 18 12.87 0.92 2.55
N ARG A 19 12.47 0.95 1.27
CA ARG A 19 13.34 0.70 0.12
C ARG A 19 13.46 1.94 -0.76
N GLN A 20 14.15 2.97 -0.27
CA GLN A 20 14.28 4.27 -0.95
C GLN A 20 14.71 4.21 -2.43
N ARG A 21 15.59 3.28 -2.80
CA ARG A 21 16.07 3.11 -4.19
C ARG A 21 15.15 2.28 -5.09
N VAL A 22 14.12 1.66 -4.52
CA VAL A 22 13.17 0.83 -5.26
C VAL A 22 11.93 1.66 -5.57
N ILE A 23 11.59 1.73 -6.85
CA ILE A 23 10.43 2.49 -7.33
C ILE A 23 9.30 1.60 -7.83
N THR A 24 9.50 0.28 -7.91
CA THR A 24 8.50 -0.69 -8.40
C THR A 24 8.42 -1.85 -7.44
N PHE A 25 7.20 -2.21 -7.04
CA PHE A 25 6.89 -3.20 -6.02
C PHE A 25 5.81 -4.15 -6.54
N SER A 26 5.88 -5.42 -6.11
CA SER A 26 4.82 -6.40 -6.35
C SER A 26 3.68 -6.16 -5.36
N TYR A 27 2.45 -6.07 -5.87
CA TYR A 27 1.24 -5.93 -5.05
C TYR A 27 1.16 -7.05 -4.00
N SER A 28 1.32 -8.31 -4.41
CA SER A 28 1.20 -9.46 -3.51
C SER A 28 2.20 -9.39 -2.36
N ARG A 29 3.44 -8.99 -2.65
CA ARG A 29 4.52 -8.92 -1.67
C ARG A 29 4.31 -7.80 -0.65
N VAL A 30 3.80 -6.65 -1.10
CA VAL A 30 3.48 -5.54 -0.18
C VAL A 30 2.30 -5.92 0.72
N LEU A 31 1.27 -6.58 0.17
CA LEU A 31 0.14 -7.07 0.94
C LEU A 31 0.55 -8.12 1.98
N GLU A 32 1.41 -9.08 1.61
CA GLU A 32 1.96 -10.08 2.53
C GLU A 32 2.77 -9.42 3.65
N GLN A 33 3.65 -8.48 3.32
CA GLN A 33 4.45 -7.77 4.31
C GLN A 33 3.57 -6.98 5.29
N LEU A 34 2.54 -6.30 4.77
CA LEU A 34 1.60 -5.56 5.58
C LEU A 34 0.80 -6.47 6.52
N ARG A 35 0.36 -7.65 6.04
CA ARG A 35 -0.30 -8.67 6.86
C ARG A 35 0.62 -9.22 7.94
N ALA A 36 1.90 -9.43 7.64
CA ALA A 36 2.88 -9.89 8.61
C ALA A 36 3.15 -8.86 9.73
N GLN A 37 2.99 -7.57 9.43
CA GLN A 37 3.16 -6.48 10.40
C GLN A 37 1.88 -6.14 11.17
N SER A 38 0.74 -6.75 10.84
CA SER A 38 -0.55 -6.45 11.47
C SER A 38 -1.04 -7.60 12.33
N GLU A 39 -1.43 -7.30 13.56
CA GLU A 39 -2.14 -8.25 14.43
C GLU A 39 -3.57 -8.53 13.95
N ARG A 40 -4.07 -7.76 12.98
CA ARG A 40 -5.43 -7.86 12.44
C ARG A 40 -5.40 -8.42 11.03
N MET A 41 -6.40 -9.22 10.71
CA MET A 41 -6.61 -9.70 9.34
C MET A 41 -6.89 -8.51 8.39
N ILE A 42 -6.00 -8.32 7.41
CA ILE A 42 -6.15 -7.29 6.38
C ILE A 42 -6.76 -7.93 5.12
N ALA A 43 -8.00 -7.53 4.83
CA ALA A 43 -8.69 -7.88 3.59
C ALA A 43 -8.05 -7.18 2.38
N ALA A 44 -8.14 -7.79 1.21
CA ALA A 44 -7.56 -7.23 -0.03
C ALA A 44 -8.22 -5.89 -0.38
N GLU A 45 -9.53 -5.76 -0.17
CA GLU A 45 -10.31 -4.55 -0.42
C GLU A 45 -9.82 -3.38 0.44
N ALA A 46 -9.46 -3.64 1.70
CA ALA A 46 -8.92 -2.61 2.59
C ALA A 46 -7.54 -2.14 2.09
N PHE A 47 -6.71 -3.06 1.61
CA PHE A 47 -5.40 -2.74 1.03
C PHE A 47 -5.55 -1.91 -0.24
N GLU A 48 -6.47 -2.28 -1.14
CA GLU A 48 -6.76 -1.54 -2.37
C GLU A 48 -7.34 -0.16 -2.09
N ASP A 49 -8.18 -0.01 -1.07
CA ASP A 49 -8.63 1.29 -0.57
C ASP A 49 -7.44 2.19 -0.19
N GLY A 50 -6.41 1.62 0.48
CA GLY A 50 -5.18 2.34 0.81
C GLY A 50 -4.36 2.73 -0.43
N LEU A 51 -4.23 1.82 -1.41
CA LEU A 51 -3.58 2.12 -2.69
C LEU A 51 -4.31 3.24 -3.45
N ASN A 52 -5.64 3.23 -3.45
CA ASN A 52 -6.44 4.27 -4.08
C ASN A 52 -6.23 5.65 -3.43
N VAL A 53 -6.08 5.72 -2.11
CA VAL A 53 -5.73 6.98 -1.42
C VAL A 53 -4.34 7.48 -1.85
N LEU A 54 -3.35 6.60 -1.94
CA LEU A 54 -2.01 6.97 -2.39
C LEU A 54 -1.99 7.39 -3.87
N ARG A 55 -2.75 6.71 -4.73
CA ARG A 55 -2.91 7.05 -6.14
C ARG A 55 -3.58 8.42 -6.31
N ASN A 56 -4.65 8.67 -5.57
CA ASN A 56 -5.38 9.94 -5.62
C ASN A 56 -4.55 11.13 -5.09
N SER A 57 -3.55 10.85 -4.26
CA SER A 57 -2.54 11.83 -3.80
C SER A 57 -1.29 11.88 -4.67
N ASN A 58 -1.31 11.22 -5.84
CA ASN A 58 -0.22 11.17 -6.83
C ASN A 58 1.11 10.64 -6.25
N LYS A 59 1.06 9.84 -5.18
CA LYS A 59 2.25 9.21 -4.58
C LYS A 59 2.66 7.91 -5.27
N ILE A 60 1.70 7.23 -5.89
CA ILE A 60 1.93 5.98 -6.61
C ILE A 60 1.11 5.92 -7.90
N GLU A 61 1.54 5.07 -8.82
CA GLU A 61 0.71 4.44 -9.84
C GLU A 61 0.52 2.98 -9.47
N TRP A 62 -0.66 2.41 -9.71
CA TRP A 62 -0.94 1.00 -9.47
C TRP A 62 -1.77 0.43 -10.62
N ALA A 63 -1.31 -0.69 -11.17
CA ALA A 63 -2.01 -1.44 -12.21
C ALA A 63 -1.72 -2.94 -12.05
N GLY A 64 -2.77 -3.75 -11.96
CA GLY A 64 -2.66 -5.19 -11.78
C GLY A 64 -1.81 -5.55 -10.56
N ASN A 65 -0.74 -6.30 -10.78
CA ASN A 65 0.16 -6.78 -9.72
C ASN A 65 1.35 -5.85 -9.44
N THR A 66 1.35 -4.62 -9.97
CA THR A 66 2.51 -3.72 -9.90
C THR A 66 2.14 -2.37 -9.29
N ILE A 67 2.87 -1.98 -8.25
CA ILE A 67 2.81 -0.67 -7.59
C ILE A 67 4.08 0.08 -7.94
N ARG A 68 3.96 1.29 -8.49
CA ARG A 68 5.08 2.16 -8.84
C ARG A 68 5.05 3.43 -8.00
N LYS A 69 6.15 3.74 -7.31
CA LYS A 69 6.32 4.98 -6.55
C LYS A 69 6.55 6.17 -7.49
N ARG A 70 5.95 7.32 -7.18
CA ARG A 70 6.12 8.60 -7.89
C ARG A 70 7.12 9.51 -7.20
#